data_AF-E3BN33-F1
#
_entry.id   AF-E3BN33-F1
#
_cell.length_a   1.000
_cell.length_b   1.000
_cell.length_c   1.000
_cell.angle_alpha   90.00
_cell.angle_beta   90.00
_cell.angle_gamma   90.00
#
_symmetry.space_group_name_H-M   'P 1'
#
loop_
_entity.id
_entity.type
_entity.pdbx_description
1 polymer ?
#
loop_
_entity_poly.entity_id
_entity_poly.type
_entity_poly.pdbx_seq_one_letter_code
_entity_poly.pdbx_strand_id
1 'polypeptide(L)'
;MKVIKSIVNFISLGLYDLIYDKKSYLYWMVLLLMIVMLKRLDYLFNREVYIFTYLLFIPLIIGLLISPVFFKRRFKRITKLKKLTIASLHIFICTEILIYESNFLLALNIGESMYPTVDDDEIVMIRKRDEDTLLERGDIVGFIHEDMIFLKRIFGIPKEKLTISSGRICNSIKCIEIKGADWIDEFILDVPNDSYFVIGDNIDNSKDSRYFDEIYVKKEDIKYIYLGKFDFL
;
A
#
# COMPACT_ATOMS: atom_id res chain seq x y z
N MET A 1 37.21 4.05 -24.51
CA MET A 1 37.08 4.73 -23.19
C MET A 1 35.89 5.70 -23.11
N LYS A 2 35.61 6.53 -24.13
CA LYS A 2 34.42 7.42 -24.15
C LYS A 2 33.08 6.67 -24.18
N VAL A 3 32.97 5.60 -24.98
CA VAL A 3 31.75 4.76 -25.07
C VAL A 3 31.42 4.09 -23.73
N ILE A 4 32.42 3.49 -23.08
CA ILE A 4 32.27 2.90 -21.75
C ILE A 4 31.86 3.96 -20.72
N LYS A 5 32.45 5.16 -20.78
CA LYS A 5 32.02 6.28 -19.92
C LYS A 5 30.55 6.64 -20.15
N SER A 6 30.10 6.77 -21.40
CA SER A 6 28.70 7.09 -21.71
C SER A 6 27.75 5.99 -21.25
N ILE A 7 28.11 4.71 -21.44
CA ILE A 7 27.29 3.57 -20.98
C ILE A 7 27.20 3.54 -19.46
N VAL A 8 28.31 3.73 -18.74
CA VAL A 8 28.30 3.77 -17.27
C VAL A 8 27.53 4.99 -16.76
N ASN A 9 27.66 6.15 -17.39
CA ASN A 9 26.90 7.35 -17.03
C ASN A 9 25.41 7.17 -17.35
N PHE A 10 25.05 6.45 -18.40
CA PHE A 10 23.68 6.12 -18.72
C PHE A 10 23.06 5.15 -17.69
N ILE A 11 23.76 4.06 -17.36
CA ILE A 11 23.33 3.06 -16.37
C ILE A 11 23.27 3.66 -14.96
N SER A 12 24.22 4.53 -14.62
CA SER A 12 24.23 5.25 -13.34
C SER A 12 23.39 6.52 -13.37
N LEU A 13 22.61 6.78 -14.42
CA LEU A 13 21.82 7.99 -14.58
C LEU A 13 22.63 9.24 -14.21
N GLY A 14 23.71 9.57 -14.90
CA GLY A 14 24.48 10.80 -14.66
C GLY A 14 25.32 10.86 -13.37
N LEU A 15 25.23 9.89 -12.46
CA LEU A 15 25.99 9.89 -11.19
C LEU A 15 27.51 9.77 -11.40
N TYR A 16 27.95 9.21 -12.52
CA TYR A 16 29.38 9.22 -12.86
C TYR A 16 29.91 10.64 -13.06
N ASP A 17 29.16 11.51 -13.75
CA ASP A 17 29.57 12.91 -13.95
C ASP A 17 29.41 13.76 -12.68
N LEU A 18 28.55 13.36 -11.73
CA LEU A 18 28.39 13.96 -10.39
C LEU A 18 29.73 14.12 -9.63
N ILE A 19 30.62 13.13 -9.78
CA ILE A 19 31.91 13.08 -9.08
C ILE A 19 32.89 14.13 -9.65
N TYR A 20 32.77 14.45 -10.94
CA TYR A 20 33.78 15.18 -11.71
C TYR A 20 33.36 16.58 -12.16
N ASP A 21 32.07 16.87 -12.36
CA ASP A 21 31.57 18.19 -12.78
C ASP A 21 30.67 18.89 -11.75
N LYS A 22 30.95 20.18 -11.50
CA LYS A 22 30.26 21.00 -10.49
C LYS A 22 28.82 21.35 -10.92
N LYS A 23 28.56 21.51 -12.23
CA LYS A 23 27.20 21.77 -12.73
C LYS A 23 26.34 20.52 -12.66
N SER A 24 26.85 19.36 -13.08
CA SER A 24 26.18 18.07 -12.89
C SER A 24 25.85 17.80 -11.41
N TYR A 25 26.76 18.10 -10.48
CA TYR A 25 26.47 18.00 -9.04
C TYR A 25 25.24 18.81 -8.59
N LEU A 26 25.10 20.05 -9.05
CA LEU A 26 24.00 20.92 -8.66
C LEU A 26 22.64 20.42 -9.20
N TYR A 27 22.59 19.98 -10.45
CA TYR A 27 21.36 19.43 -11.05
C TYR A 27 20.87 18.18 -10.32
N TRP A 28 21.79 17.31 -9.90
CA TRP A 28 21.44 16.11 -9.13
C TRP A 28 21.02 16.40 -7.70
N MET A 29 21.63 17.38 -7.04
CA MET A 29 21.16 17.84 -5.73
C MET A 29 19.73 18.37 -5.82
N VAL A 30 19.42 19.14 -6.87
CA VAL A 30 18.05 19.62 -7.14
C VAL A 30 17.12 18.46 -7.45
N LEU A 31 17.53 17.47 -8.25
CA LEU A 31 16.70 16.31 -8.59
C LEU A 31 16.43 15.43 -7.36
N LEU A 32 17.45 15.16 -6.52
CA LEU A 32 17.29 14.41 -5.27
C LEU A 32 16.41 15.16 -4.28
N LEU A 33 16.60 16.48 -4.14
CA LEU A 33 15.71 17.32 -3.33
C LEU A 33 14.28 17.32 -3.87
N MET A 34 14.11 17.36 -5.20
CA MET A 34 12.80 17.29 -5.84
C MET A 34 12.14 15.93 -5.61
N ILE A 35 12.88 14.83 -5.70
CA ILE A 35 12.38 13.48 -5.39
C ILE A 35 11.98 13.37 -3.91
N VAL A 36 12.77 13.94 -2.98
CA VAL A 36 12.44 14.00 -1.55
C VAL A 36 11.20 14.87 -1.31
N MET A 37 11.08 16.01 -1.99
CA MET A 37 9.89 16.88 -1.91
C MET A 37 8.64 16.22 -2.50
N LEU A 38 8.78 15.53 -3.64
CA LEU A 38 7.69 14.78 -4.29
C LEU A 38 7.22 13.61 -3.43
N LYS A 39 8.11 12.96 -2.66
CA LYS A 39 7.74 11.94 -1.68
C LYS A 39 7.00 12.50 -0.45
N ARG A 40 7.19 13.78 -0.14
CA ARG A 40 6.62 14.44 1.05
C ARG A 40 5.31 15.18 0.75
N LEU A 41 5.02 15.42 -0.52
CA LEU A 41 3.68 15.79 -0.98
C LEU A 41 2.86 14.51 -1.02
N ASP A 42 1.68 14.48 -0.39
CA ASP A 42 0.79 13.33 -0.16
C ASP A 42 0.23 12.65 -1.44
N TYR A 43 0.96 12.66 -2.56
CA TYR A 43 0.70 11.88 -3.77
C TYR A 43 1.01 10.38 -3.58
N LEU A 44 0.67 9.85 -2.40
CA LEU A 44 0.89 8.48 -1.93
C LEU A 44 -0.31 7.56 -2.13
N PHE A 45 -1.36 7.98 -2.84
CA PHE A 45 -2.58 7.17 -3.01
C PHE A 45 -2.61 6.30 -4.28
N ASN A 46 -1.62 6.38 -5.18
CA ASN A 46 -1.62 5.57 -6.39
C ASN A 46 -0.47 4.55 -6.42
N ARG A 47 -0.84 3.26 -6.27
CA ARG A 47 0.04 2.08 -6.30
C ARG A 47 1.00 2.08 -7.50
N GLU A 48 0.54 2.49 -8.67
CA GLU A 48 1.32 2.58 -9.91
C GLU A 48 2.51 3.54 -9.76
N VAL A 49 2.24 4.72 -9.19
CA VAL A 49 3.24 5.78 -9.01
C VAL A 49 4.29 5.38 -7.98
N TYR A 50 3.88 4.66 -6.92
CA TYR A 50 4.77 4.09 -5.91
C TYR A 50 5.73 3.05 -6.50
N ILE A 51 5.21 2.07 -7.24
CA ILE A 51 6.03 1.03 -7.89
C ILE A 51 6.99 1.68 -8.89
N PHE A 52 6.51 2.63 -9.69
CA PHE A 52 7.33 3.35 -10.65
C PHE A 52 8.45 4.14 -9.99
N THR A 53 8.19 4.85 -8.89
CA THR A 53 9.24 5.57 -8.16
C THR A 53 10.26 4.60 -7.58
N TYR A 54 9.86 3.47 -7.02
CA TYR A 54 10.79 2.48 -6.48
C TYR A 54 11.66 1.81 -7.56
N LEU A 55 11.06 1.48 -8.71
CA LEU A 55 11.78 0.96 -9.88
C LEU A 55 12.83 1.95 -10.40
N LEU A 56 12.62 3.26 -10.27
CA LEU A 56 13.62 4.28 -10.62
C LEU A 56 14.81 4.34 -9.64
N PHE A 57 14.62 3.96 -8.37
CA PHE A 57 15.71 3.94 -7.39
C PHE A 57 16.65 2.74 -7.53
N ILE A 58 16.15 1.60 -8.02
CA ILE A 58 16.95 0.37 -8.19
C ILE A 58 18.17 0.58 -9.11
N PRO A 59 18.03 1.12 -10.35
CA PRO A 59 19.18 1.43 -11.21
C PRO A 59 20.12 2.46 -10.59
N LEU A 60 19.58 3.40 -9.79
CA LEU A 60 20.33 4.45 -9.10
C LEU A 60 21.28 3.84 -8.04
N ILE A 61 20.78 2.90 -7.24
CA ILE A 61 21.54 2.15 -6.23
C ILE A 61 22.57 1.23 -6.92
N ILE A 62 22.18 0.51 -7.97
CA ILE A 62 23.07 -0.36 -8.73
C ILE A 62 24.21 0.45 -9.36
N GLY A 63 23.89 1.57 -10.00
CA GLY A 63 24.88 2.48 -10.59
C GLY A 63 25.87 3.01 -9.56
N LEU A 64 25.38 3.35 -8.36
CA LEU A 64 26.20 3.78 -7.22
C LEU A 64 27.17 2.69 -6.76
N LEU A 65 26.69 1.46 -6.54
CA LEU A 65 27.49 0.32 -6.06
C LEU A 65 28.53 -0.15 -7.07
N ILE A 66 28.22 -0.07 -8.37
CA ILE A 66 29.08 -0.55 -9.44
C ILE A 66 30.15 0.50 -9.84
N SER A 67 29.86 1.79 -9.64
CA SER A 67 30.76 2.89 -10.02
C SER A 67 32.23 2.77 -9.54
N PRO A 68 32.56 2.22 -8.35
CA PRO A 68 33.94 2.12 -7.86
C PRO A 68 34.75 1.00 -8.54
N VAL A 69 34.10 -0.10 -8.93
CA VAL A 69 34.75 -1.30 -9.50
C VAL A 69 35.34 -0.99 -10.88
N PHE A 70 34.60 -0.25 -11.71
CA PHE A 70 34.98 0.04 -13.10
C PHE A 70 36.09 1.09 -13.24
N PHE A 71 36.37 1.91 -12.22
CA PHE A 71 37.24 3.09 -12.36
C PHE A 71 38.35 3.22 -11.30
N LYS A 72 38.89 2.08 -10.86
CA LYS A 72 40.02 1.96 -9.90
C LYS A 72 41.25 2.86 -10.18
N ARG A 73 41.49 3.28 -11.44
CA ARG A 73 42.70 4.02 -11.86
C ARG A 73 42.69 5.55 -11.69
N ARG A 74 41.55 6.22 -11.45
CA ARG A 74 41.48 7.71 -11.35
C ARG A 74 40.98 8.27 -10.01
N PHE A 75 40.70 7.40 -9.03
CA PHE A 75 40.20 7.77 -7.69
C PHE A 75 41.13 8.66 -6.84
N LYS A 76 42.38 8.91 -7.27
CA LYS A 76 43.36 9.74 -6.53
C LYS A 76 42.97 11.22 -6.39
N ARG A 77 42.03 11.75 -7.18
CA ARG A 77 41.71 13.20 -7.27
C ARG A 77 40.39 13.64 -6.62
N ILE A 78 39.68 12.76 -5.92
CA ILE A 78 38.44 13.13 -5.22
C ILE A 78 38.81 13.69 -3.83
N THR A 79 38.41 14.93 -3.53
CA THR A 79 38.67 15.54 -2.22
C THR A 79 37.94 14.77 -1.11
N LYS A 80 38.51 14.75 0.10
CA LYS A 80 37.93 14.08 1.28
C LYS A 80 36.46 14.51 1.50
N LEU A 81 36.16 15.78 1.25
CA LEU A 81 34.82 16.37 1.34
C LEU A 81 33.80 15.71 0.40
N LYS A 82 34.16 15.46 -0.86
CA LYS A 82 33.25 14.81 -1.83
C LYS A 82 32.94 13.35 -1.49
N LYS A 83 33.89 12.63 -0.88
CA LYS A 83 33.65 11.26 -0.40
C LYS A 83 32.70 11.25 0.78
N LEU A 84 32.87 12.18 1.71
CA LEU A 84 31.98 12.36 2.86
C LEU A 84 30.55 12.69 2.43
N THR A 85 30.35 13.57 1.45
CA THR A 85 29.01 13.94 0.96
C THR A 85 28.29 12.77 0.25
N ILE A 86 29.03 11.96 -0.51
CA ILE A 86 28.44 10.78 -1.15
C ILE A 86 28.05 9.75 -0.09
N ALA A 87 28.92 9.50 0.89
CA ALA A 87 28.62 8.60 2.00
C ALA A 87 27.41 9.08 2.82
N SER A 88 27.30 10.38 3.12
CA SER A 88 26.16 10.93 3.85
C SER A 88 24.86 10.81 3.08
N LEU A 89 24.88 10.98 1.75
CA LEU A 89 23.70 10.76 0.90
C LEU A 89 23.26 9.30 0.87
N HIS A 90 24.20 8.35 0.84
CA HIS A 90 23.86 6.92 0.91
C HIS A 90 23.26 6.56 2.26
N ILE A 91 23.88 7.02 3.35
CA ILE A 91 23.37 6.80 4.69
C ILE A 91 21.96 7.38 4.80
N PHE A 92 21.74 8.61 4.32
CA PHE A 92 20.42 9.24 4.30
C PHE A 92 19.39 8.44 3.50
N ILE A 93 19.71 8.01 2.27
CA ILE A 93 18.79 7.20 1.45
C ILE A 93 18.48 5.86 2.12
N CYS A 94 19.49 5.18 2.67
CA CYS A 94 19.30 3.94 3.40
C CYS A 94 18.47 4.12 4.67
N THR A 95 18.71 5.19 5.45
CA THR A 95 17.90 5.48 6.64
C THR A 95 16.47 5.79 6.27
N GLU A 96 16.21 6.53 5.19
CA GLU A 96 14.85 6.79 4.72
C GLU A 96 14.14 5.51 4.27
N ILE A 97 14.82 4.60 3.57
CA ILE A 97 14.25 3.29 3.19
C ILE A 97 13.95 2.43 4.43
N LEU A 98 14.81 2.48 5.44
CA LEU A 98 14.65 1.71 6.68
C LEU A 98 13.59 2.30 7.63
N ILE A 99 13.47 3.63 7.69
CA ILE A 99 12.48 4.35 8.50
C ILE A 99 11.09 4.29 7.86
N TYR A 100 11.02 4.19 6.53
CA TYR A 100 9.79 3.90 5.82
C TYR A 100 9.43 2.42 5.98
N GLU A 101 9.28 1.98 7.23
CA GLU A 101 8.60 0.76 7.59
C GLU A 101 7.28 0.79 6.84
N SER A 102 7.19 -0.05 5.82
CA SER A 102 6.02 -0.13 4.97
C SER A 102 4.86 -0.49 5.89
N ASN A 103 3.90 0.42 6.07
CA ASN A 103 2.59 0.13 6.68
C ASN A 103 1.84 -0.99 5.95
N PHE A 104 2.43 -1.59 4.92
CA PHE A 104 1.92 -2.66 4.11
C PHE A 104 2.37 -4.02 4.67
N LEU A 105 1.44 -4.96 4.76
CA LEU A 105 1.65 -6.33 5.16
C LEU A 105 1.19 -7.25 4.03
N LEU A 106 2.01 -8.26 3.73
CA LEU A 106 1.59 -9.40 2.92
C LEU A 106 0.98 -10.43 3.87
N ALA A 107 -0.26 -10.84 3.60
CA ALA A 107 -0.97 -11.85 4.37
C ALA A 107 -1.43 -12.97 3.44
N LEU A 108 -1.37 -14.21 3.93
CA LEU A 108 -2.02 -15.34 3.27
C LEU A 108 -3.51 -15.31 3.66
N ASN A 109 -4.40 -15.26 2.69
CA ASN A 109 -5.83 -15.41 2.93
C ASN A 109 -6.14 -16.86 3.30
N ILE A 110 -7.02 -17.06 4.29
CA ILE A 110 -7.45 -18.37 4.74
C ILE A 110 -8.98 -18.42 4.66
N GLY A 111 -9.50 -19.35 3.87
CA GLY A 111 -10.91 -19.58 3.62
C GLY A 111 -11.49 -18.71 2.50
N GLU A 112 -12.73 -19.04 2.13
CA GLU A 112 -13.39 -18.53 0.92
C GLU A 112 -14.33 -17.35 1.16
N SER A 113 -14.31 -16.74 2.36
CA SER A 113 -15.33 -15.74 2.74
C SER A 113 -15.36 -14.48 1.85
N MET A 114 -14.26 -14.22 1.13
CA MET A 114 -14.11 -13.10 0.21
C MET A 114 -14.07 -13.53 -1.27
N TYR A 115 -14.34 -14.80 -1.57
CA TYR A 115 -14.46 -15.28 -2.95
C TYR A 115 -15.61 -14.55 -3.68
N PRO A 116 -15.45 -14.15 -4.97
CA PRO A 116 -14.31 -14.36 -5.86
C PRO A 116 -13.27 -13.23 -5.83
N THR A 117 -13.39 -12.26 -4.92
CA THR A 117 -12.46 -11.13 -4.86
C THR A 117 -11.10 -11.55 -4.35
N VAL A 118 -11.08 -12.44 -3.36
CA VAL A 118 -9.89 -13.07 -2.80
C VAL A 118 -10.13 -14.58 -2.69
N ASP A 119 -9.25 -15.36 -3.29
CA ASP A 119 -9.31 -16.82 -3.26
C ASP A 119 -8.67 -17.38 -1.97
N ASP A 120 -8.99 -18.63 -1.63
CA ASP A 120 -8.29 -19.35 -0.57
C ASP A 120 -6.80 -19.53 -0.93
N ASP A 121 -5.92 -19.52 0.08
CA ASP A 121 -4.46 -19.56 -0.07
C ASP A 121 -3.85 -18.42 -0.93
N GLU A 122 -4.59 -17.35 -1.18
CA GLU A 122 -4.12 -16.21 -1.97
C GLU A 122 -3.32 -15.21 -1.12
N ILE A 123 -2.20 -14.72 -1.66
CA ILE A 123 -1.40 -13.67 -0.99
C ILE A 123 -2.00 -12.31 -1.30
N VAL A 124 -2.47 -11.64 -0.25
CA VAL A 124 -3.04 -10.30 -0.31
C VAL A 124 -2.11 -9.26 0.27
N MET A 125 -2.18 -8.04 -0.27
CA MET A 125 -1.56 -6.86 0.30
C MET A 125 -2.60 -6.07 1.09
N ILE A 126 -2.33 -5.88 2.38
CA ILE A 126 -3.12 -5.03 3.26
C ILE A 126 -2.25 -3.90 3.80
N ARG A 127 -2.83 -2.76 4.15
CA ARG A 127 -2.13 -1.63 4.77
C ARG A 127 -2.73 -1.33 6.13
N LYS A 128 -1.88 -1.13 7.14
CA LYS A 128 -2.27 -0.61 8.44
C LYS A 128 -2.91 0.77 8.26
N ARG A 129 -4.09 0.92 8.82
CA ARG A 129 -4.93 2.10 8.68
C ARG A 129 -4.48 3.19 9.66
N ASP A 130 -4.32 4.41 9.16
CA ASP A 130 -4.19 5.61 9.98
C ASP A 130 -5.56 6.03 10.52
N GLU A 131 -5.66 6.60 11.73
CA GLU A 131 -6.94 6.93 12.38
C GLU A 131 -7.83 7.89 11.56
N ASP A 132 -7.19 8.77 10.80
CA ASP A 132 -7.83 9.77 9.93
C ASP A 132 -8.26 9.20 8.57
N THR A 133 -7.96 7.93 8.28
CA THR A 133 -8.34 7.33 7.00
C THR A 133 -9.86 7.26 6.91
N LEU A 134 -10.43 7.90 5.88
CA LEU A 134 -11.84 7.79 5.55
C LEU A 134 -12.10 6.38 5.02
N LEU A 135 -13.04 5.66 5.66
CA LEU A 135 -13.50 4.36 5.21
C LEU A 135 -14.85 4.53 4.53
N GLU A 136 -14.93 4.05 3.30
CA GLU A 136 -16.08 4.22 2.43
C GLU A 136 -16.79 2.90 2.17
N ARG A 137 -18.01 2.99 1.64
CA ARG A 137 -18.75 1.81 1.21
C ARG A 137 -17.96 1.10 0.12
N GLY A 138 -17.86 -0.22 0.24
CA GLY A 138 -17.18 -1.06 -0.74
C GLY A 138 -15.70 -1.27 -0.44
N ASP A 139 -15.10 -0.52 0.49
CA ASP A 139 -13.76 -0.83 0.98
C ASP A 139 -13.73 -2.22 1.61
N ILE A 140 -12.66 -2.96 1.37
CA ILE A 140 -12.39 -4.21 2.07
C ILE A 140 -11.45 -3.89 3.24
N VAL A 141 -11.92 -4.19 4.44
CA VAL A 141 -11.27 -3.82 5.69
C VAL A 141 -10.88 -5.04 6.49
N GLY A 142 -9.75 -4.93 7.19
CA GLY A 142 -9.26 -5.92 8.14
C GLY A 142 -9.45 -5.43 9.58
N PHE A 143 -10.12 -6.24 10.39
CA PHE A 143 -10.31 -5.99 11.83
C PHE A 143 -10.02 -7.27 12.62
N ILE A 144 -9.65 -7.12 13.88
CA ILE A 144 -9.36 -8.26 14.76
C ILE A 144 -10.69 -8.76 15.32
N HIS A 145 -10.96 -10.05 15.14
CA HIS A 145 -12.11 -10.74 15.69
C HIS A 145 -11.67 -12.18 16.03
N GLU A 146 -11.97 -12.64 17.25
CA GLU A 146 -11.55 -13.98 17.74
C GLU A 146 -10.04 -14.24 17.53
N ASP A 147 -9.19 -13.26 17.88
CA ASP A 147 -7.72 -13.31 17.74
C ASP A 147 -7.19 -13.49 16.29
N MET A 148 -8.05 -13.36 15.28
CA MET A 148 -7.69 -13.43 13.86
C MET A 148 -8.06 -12.13 13.13
N ILE A 149 -7.38 -11.87 12.02
CA ILE A 149 -7.73 -10.74 11.14
C ILE A 149 -8.80 -11.20 10.17
N PHE A 150 -9.99 -10.62 10.26
CA PHE A 150 -11.08 -10.85 9.33
C PHE A 150 -11.03 -9.80 8.23
N LEU A 151 -10.99 -10.24 6.97
CA LEU A 151 -11.22 -9.37 5.82
C LEU A 151 -12.70 -9.43 5.41
N LYS A 152 -13.36 -8.27 5.38
CA LYS A 152 -14.76 -8.12 4.95
C LYS A 152 -14.96 -6.80 4.22
N ARG A 153 -15.99 -6.73 3.37
CA ARG A 153 -16.35 -5.52 2.66
C ARG A 153 -17.33 -4.67 3.46
N ILE A 154 -17.09 -3.36 3.53
CA ILE A 154 -18.05 -2.42 4.12
C ILE A 154 -19.31 -2.40 3.24
N PHE A 155 -20.41 -2.90 3.80
CA PHE A 155 -21.71 -2.88 3.18
C PHE A 155 -22.56 -1.71 3.67
N GLY A 156 -22.48 -1.37 4.96
CA GLY A 156 -23.17 -0.22 5.58
C GLY A 156 -22.19 0.73 6.27
N ILE A 157 -22.38 2.04 6.07
CA ILE A 157 -21.53 3.10 6.63
C ILE A 157 -22.20 3.79 7.84
N PRO A 158 -21.47 4.56 8.67
CA PRO A 158 -22.04 5.23 9.82
C PRO A 158 -23.29 6.07 9.47
N LYS A 159 -24.32 5.99 10.32
CA LYS A 159 -25.63 6.66 10.18
C LYS A 159 -26.48 6.20 9.00
N GLU A 160 -26.10 5.13 8.32
CA GLU A 160 -26.91 4.56 7.25
C GLU A 160 -28.01 3.63 7.79
N LYS A 161 -29.13 3.59 7.06
CA LYS A 161 -30.20 2.61 7.26
C LYS A 161 -30.04 1.44 6.33
N LEU A 162 -30.05 0.22 6.87
CA LEU A 162 -30.13 -1.01 6.12
C LEU A 162 -31.51 -1.61 6.28
N THR A 163 -32.17 -1.93 5.17
CA THR A 163 -33.48 -2.60 5.19
C THR A 163 -33.28 -4.09 4.98
N ILE A 164 -33.85 -4.89 5.87
CA ILE A 164 -33.87 -6.35 5.73
C ILE A 164 -35.31 -6.77 5.50
N SER A 165 -35.59 -7.44 4.39
CA SER A 165 -36.93 -7.89 4.02
C SER A 165 -36.88 -9.00 2.98
N SER A 166 -37.71 -10.03 3.12
CA SER A 166 -37.90 -11.07 2.09
C SER A 166 -36.58 -11.68 1.60
N GLY A 167 -35.73 -12.10 2.53
CA GLY A 167 -34.45 -12.71 2.21
C GLY A 167 -33.44 -11.77 1.57
N ARG A 168 -33.58 -10.46 1.73
CA ARG A 168 -32.61 -9.46 1.23
C ARG A 168 -32.18 -8.52 2.31
N ILE A 169 -30.93 -8.07 2.24
CA ILE A 169 -30.44 -6.89 2.96
C ILE A 169 -30.04 -5.82 1.93
N CYS A 170 -30.60 -4.63 2.10
CA CYS A 170 -30.44 -3.51 1.20
C CYS A 170 -29.82 -2.33 1.93
N ASN A 171 -28.84 -1.70 1.29
CA ASN A 171 -28.37 -0.36 1.66
C ASN A 171 -28.93 0.67 0.67
N SER A 172 -28.47 1.91 0.75
CA SER A 172 -28.91 2.99 -0.15
C SER A 172 -28.60 2.79 -1.65
N ILE A 173 -27.74 1.84 -2.01
CA ILE A 173 -27.21 1.64 -3.38
C ILE A 173 -27.57 0.28 -3.96
N LYS A 174 -27.53 -0.79 -3.15
CA LYS A 174 -27.72 -2.17 -3.61
C LYS A 174 -28.38 -3.04 -2.56
N CYS A 175 -29.00 -4.12 -3.04
CA CYS A 175 -29.50 -5.23 -2.25
C CYS A 175 -28.67 -6.48 -2.52
N ILE A 176 -28.49 -7.32 -1.50
CA ILE A 176 -27.96 -8.67 -1.63
C ILE A 176 -28.98 -9.67 -1.10
N GLU A 177 -29.01 -10.85 -1.71
CA GLU A 177 -29.89 -11.95 -1.30
C GLU A 177 -29.22 -12.81 -0.24
N ILE A 178 -29.98 -13.19 0.77
CA ILE A 178 -29.60 -14.08 1.87
C ILE A 178 -30.46 -15.33 1.73
N LYS A 179 -29.85 -16.44 1.32
CA LYS A 179 -30.58 -17.69 1.11
C LYS A 179 -31.22 -18.18 2.42
N GLY A 180 -32.48 -18.60 2.34
CA GLY A 180 -33.21 -19.16 3.49
C GLY A 180 -33.74 -18.14 4.49
N ALA A 181 -33.66 -16.84 4.18
CA ALA A 181 -34.12 -15.74 5.03
C ALA A 181 -35.43 -15.10 4.54
N ASP A 182 -36.18 -15.77 3.66
CA ASP A 182 -37.39 -15.24 3.01
C ASP A 182 -38.55 -14.94 3.98
N TRP A 183 -38.54 -15.62 5.13
CA TRP A 183 -39.54 -15.52 6.19
C TRP A 183 -39.32 -14.34 7.14
N ILE A 184 -38.26 -13.55 6.93
CA ILE A 184 -37.95 -12.38 7.75
C ILE A 184 -38.88 -11.22 7.36
N ASP A 185 -39.67 -10.77 8.33
CA ASP A 185 -40.47 -9.54 8.23
C ASP A 185 -39.57 -8.32 8.04
N GLU A 186 -40.10 -7.27 7.41
CA GLU A 186 -39.32 -6.06 7.16
C GLU A 186 -38.87 -5.40 8.47
N PHE A 187 -37.57 -5.19 8.61
CA PHE A 187 -37.02 -4.36 9.68
C PHE A 187 -35.83 -3.52 9.21
N ILE A 188 -35.58 -2.44 9.93
CA ILE A 188 -34.54 -1.46 9.63
C ILE A 188 -33.44 -1.55 10.68
N LEU A 189 -32.20 -1.65 10.22
CA LEU A 189 -31.00 -1.51 11.03
C LEU A 189 -30.39 -0.12 10.82
N ASP A 190 -30.26 0.64 11.90
CA ASP A 190 -29.52 1.91 11.90
C ASP A 190 -28.05 1.63 12.25
N VAL A 191 -27.14 1.84 11.30
CA VAL A 191 -25.70 1.72 11.55
C VAL A 191 -25.25 2.85 12.49
N PRO A 192 -24.71 2.55 13.68
CA PRO A 192 -24.31 3.58 14.65
C PRO A 192 -23.21 4.51 14.12
N ASN A 193 -22.97 5.59 14.86
CA ASN A 193 -21.77 6.41 14.66
C ASN A 193 -20.51 5.55 14.84
N ASP A 194 -19.47 5.88 14.07
CA ASP A 194 -18.16 5.24 14.16
C ASP A 194 -18.23 3.71 14.08
N SER A 195 -19.20 3.18 13.33
CA SER A 195 -19.45 1.74 13.20
C SER A 195 -19.82 1.39 11.76
N TYR A 196 -19.54 0.16 11.37
CA TYR A 196 -19.73 -0.33 10.01
C TYR A 196 -20.43 -1.68 10.03
N PHE A 197 -21.31 -1.90 9.05
CA PHE A 197 -21.87 -3.22 8.78
C PHE A 197 -21.06 -3.85 7.65
N VAL A 198 -20.40 -4.98 7.91
CA VAL A 198 -19.46 -5.60 6.98
C VAL A 198 -19.96 -6.96 6.52
N ILE A 199 -19.73 -7.28 5.25
CA ILE A 199 -20.19 -8.51 4.61
C ILE A 199 -19.05 -9.10 3.79
N GLY A 200 -18.88 -10.42 3.81
CA GLY A 200 -17.94 -11.09 2.92
C GLY A 200 -18.52 -11.24 1.53
N ASP A 201 -17.68 -11.13 0.50
CA ASP A 201 -18.15 -11.20 -0.89
C ASP A 201 -18.75 -12.57 -1.24
N ASN A 202 -18.33 -13.63 -0.54
CA ASN A 202 -18.96 -14.93 -0.60
C ASN A 202 -20.15 -14.96 0.36
N ILE A 203 -21.28 -14.42 -0.10
CA ILE A 203 -22.50 -14.20 0.71
C ILE A 203 -22.94 -15.48 1.45
N ASP A 204 -22.80 -16.64 0.82
CA ASP A 204 -23.24 -17.92 1.37
C ASP A 204 -22.22 -18.57 2.33
N ASN A 205 -20.95 -18.18 2.29
CA ASN A 205 -19.86 -18.81 3.03
C ASN A 205 -19.05 -17.80 3.88
N SER A 206 -19.70 -16.76 4.40
CA SER A 206 -19.04 -15.69 5.16
C SER A 206 -19.64 -15.54 6.56
N LYS A 207 -18.79 -15.71 7.58
CA LYS A 207 -19.06 -15.26 8.95
C LYS A 207 -18.76 -13.75 9.03
N ASP A 208 -19.80 -12.95 9.11
CA ASP A 208 -19.74 -11.49 9.05
C ASP A 208 -20.83 -10.84 9.93
N SER A 209 -21.12 -9.55 9.74
CA SER A 209 -22.09 -8.78 10.55
C SER A 209 -23.48 -9.42 10.63
N ARG A 210 -23.85 -10.33 9.73
CA ARG A 210 -25.12 -11.07 9.80
C ARG A 210 -25.14 -12.13 10.91
N TYR A 211 -23.97 -12.57 11.35
CA TYR A 211 -23.79 -13.72 12.24
C TYR A 211 -22.94 -13.41 13.48
N PHE A 212 -22.26 -12.26 13.53
CA PHE A 212 -21.52 -11.83 14.71
C PHE A 212 -22.46 -11.51 15.88
N ASP A 213 -22.02 -11.79 17.11
CA ASP A 213 -22.74 -11.38 18.33
C ASP A 213 -22.91 -9.85 18.39
N GLU A 214 -21.83 -9.12 18.08
CA GLU A 214 -21.87 -7.68 17.79
C GLU A 214 -21.91 -7.46 16.29
N ILE A 215 -23.10 -7.17 15.76
CA ILE A 215 -23.33 -7.05 14.31
C ILE A 215 -22.60 -5.87 13.65
N TYR A 216 -22.12 -4.89 14.44
CA TYR A 216 -21.40 -3.74 13.91
C TYR A 216 -19.93 -3.77 14.30
N VAL A 217 -19.06 -3.54 13.32
CA VAL A 217 -17.62 -3.40 13.55
C VAL A 217 -17.30 -1.94 13.81
N LYS A 218 -16.71 -1.63 14.97
CA LYS A 218 -16.36 -0.25 15.30
C LYS A 218 -15.19 0.23 14.45
N LYS A 219 -15.18 1.53 14.17
CA LYS A 219 -14.09 2.21 13.45
C LYS A 219 -12.76 1.94 14.14
N GLU A 220 -12.71 1.91 15.47
CA GLU A 220 -11.49 1.66 16.23
C GLU A 220 -10.91 0.26 16.00
N ASP A 221 -11.74 -0.75 15.74
CA ASP A 221 -11.32 -2.15 15.56
C ASP A 221 -10.81 -2.43 14.16
N ILE A 222 -11.17 -1.60 13.19
CA ILE A 222 -10.65 -1.67 11.82
C ILE A 222 -9.19 -1.19 11.81
N LYS A 223 -8.26 -2.15 11.66
CA LYS A 223 -6.81 -1.90 11.69
C LYS A 223 -6.17 -1.91 10.30
N TYR A 224 -6.81 -2.51 9.31
CA TYR A 224 -6.23 -2.70 7.98
C TYR A 224 -7.20 -2.35 6.86
N ILE A 225 -6.64 -1.96 5.72
CA ILE A 225 -7.34 -1.77 4.45
C ILE A 225 -6.70 -2.68 3.42
N TYR A 226 -7.50 -3.46 2.70
CA TYR A 226 -7.04 -4.29 1.60
C TYR A 226 -6.75 -3.43 0.37
N LEU A 227 -5.61 -3.67 -0.28
CA LEU A 227 -5.16 -2.91 -1.44
C LEU A 227 -5.20 -3.70 -2.74
N GLY A 228 -5.33 -5.02 -2.65
CA GLY A 228 -5.27 -5.91 -3.78
C GLY A 228 -4.53 -7.19 -3.47
N LYS A 229 -4.57 -8.09 -4.45
CA LYS A 229 -3.85 -9.35 -4.47
C LYS A 229 -2.60 -9.25 -5.34
N PHE A 230 -1.67 -10.17 -5.11
CA PHE A 230 -0.56 -10.40 -6.02
C PHE A 230 -0.94 -11.48 -7.02
N ASP A 231 -1.40 -11.04 -8.19
CA ASP A 231 -1.51 -11.93 -9.34
C ASP A 231 -0.08 -12.20 -9.86
N PHE A 232 0.45 -13.39 -9.61
CA PHE A 232 1.75 -13.84 -10.14
C PHE A 232 1.67 -14.36 -11.59
N LEU A 233 0.65 -13.96 -12.35
CA LEU A 233 0.32 -14.48 -13.67
C LEU A 233 0.46 -13.43 -14.77
#